data_AF-A0A1Y4F6A1-F1
#
_entry.id   AF-A0A1Y4F6A1-F1
#
_cell.length_a   1.000
_cell.length_b   1.000
_cell.length_c   1.000
_cell.angle_alpha   90.00
_cell.angle_beta   90.00
_cell.angle_gamma   90.00
#
_symmetry.space_group_name_H-M   'P 1'
#
loop_
_entity.id
_entity.type
_entity.pdbx_description
1 polymer ?
#
loop_
_entity_poly.entity_id
_entity_poly.type
_entity_poly.pdbx_seq_one_letter_code
_entity_poly.pdbx_strand_id
1 'polypeptide(L)' 'MQSTLCDKKLEEIKSGYGDSEVCMGEMLASVPADGLTVEEAFYLYIRAMQWAEGDRFFRWTYDGKEERF' A
#
# COMPACT_ATOMS: atom_id res chain seq x y z
N MET A 1 13.73 -1.80 -3.07
CA MET A 1 13.86 -1.52 -1.62
C MET A 1 12.56 -1.93 -0.96
N GLN A 2 12.53 -3.07 -0.26
CA GLN A 2 11.45 -3.32 0.70
C GLN A 2 11.99 -2.85 2.05
N SER A 3 11.42 -1.75 2.54
CA SER A 3 11.69 -1.21 3.87
C SER A 3 10.96 -2.09 4.89
N THR A 4 11.68 -2.57 5.91
CA THR A 4 11.11 -3.40 6.99
C THR A 4 9.96 -2.69 7.72
N LEU A 5 9.90 -1.35 7.64
CA LEU A 5 8.83 -0.52 8.17
C LEU A 5 7.53 -0.61 7.35
N CYS A 6 7.62 -0.64 6.02
CA CYS A 6 6.45 -0.80 5.15
C CYS A 6 5.77 -2.15 5.37
N ASP A 7 6.55 -3.23 5.47
CA ASP A 7 6.00 -4.57 5.72
C ASP A 7 5.29 -4.64 7.07
N LYS A 8 5.89 -4.06 8.12
CA LYS A 8 5.28 -4.00 9.45
C LYS A 8 3.97 -3.21 9.43
N LYS A 9 3.95 -2.01 8.84
CA LYS A 9 2.74 -1.20 8.70
C LYS A 9 1.65 -1.91 7.88
N LEU A 10 2.03 -2.65 6.85
CA LEU A 10 1.06 -3.41 6.04
C LEU A 10 0.37 -4.48 6.88
N GLU A 11 1.10 -5.22 7.73
CA GLU A 11 0.48 -6.21 8.62
C GLU A 11 -0.41 -5.55 9.69
N GLU A 12 -0.05 -4.37 10.20
CA GLU A 12 -0.91 -3.58 11.09
C GLU A 12 -2.21 -3.16 10.39
N ILE A 13 -2.14 -2.70 9.13
CA ILE A 13 -3.31 -2.34 8.31
C ILE A 13 -4.20 -3.56 8.07
N LYS A 14 -3.63 -4.71 7.67
CA LYS A 14 -4.39 -5.95 7.46
C LYS A 14 -5.11 -6.40 8.73
N SER A 15 -4.42 -6.32 9.88
CA SER A 15 -5.00 -6.67 11.16
C SER A 15 -6.18 -5.76 11.51
N GLY A 16 -6.09 -4.45 11.24
CA GLY A 16 -7.18 -3.51 11.50
C GLY A 16 -8.33 -3.63 10.51
N TYR A 17 -8.05 -4.03 9.26
CA TYR A 17 -9.06 -4.09 8.21
C TYR A 17 -10.13 -5.17 8.44
N GLY A 18 -9.78 -6.26 9.12
CA GLY A 18 -10.73 -7.35 9.43
C GLY A 18 -11.97 -6.90 10.21
N ASP A 19 -11.83 -5.82 10.99
CA ASP A 19 -12.90 -5.23 11.81
C ASP A 19 -13.41 -3.90 11.23
N SER A 20 -12.98 -3.51 10.02
CA SER A 20 -13.32 -2.23 9.40
C SER A 20 -14.71 -2.26 8.77
N GLU A 21 -15.52 -1.23 9.05
CA GLU A 21 -16.80 -1.00 8.36
C GLU A 21 -16.67 -0.21 7.04
N VAL A 22 -15.46 0.27 6.74
CA VAL A 22 -15.15 1.06 5.53
C VAL A 22 -14.18 0.31 4.62
N CYS A 23 -14.13 0.70 3.33
CA CYS A 23 -13.21 0.11 2.36
C CYS A 23 -11.75 0.43 2.69
N MET A 24 -10.82 -0.32 2.09
CA MET A 24 -9.39 -0.18 2.35
C MET A 24 -8.90 1.23 2.03
N GLY A 25 -9.37 1.81 0.91
CA GLY A 25 -9.02 3.18 0.54
C GLY A 25 -9.38 4.23 1.60
N GLU A 26 -10.57 4.11 2.20
CA GLU A 26 -11.03 5.04 3.25
C GLU A 26 -10.32 4.78 4.59
N MET A 27 -10.08 3.51 4.94
CA MET A 27 -9.27 3.16 6.10
C MET A 27 -7.86 3.77 5.98
N LEU A 28 -7.20 3.60 4.83
CA LEU A 28 -5.85 4.13 4.59
C LEU A 28 -5.78 5.65 4.70
N ALA A 29 -6.85 6.38 4.36
CA ALA A 29 -6.90 7.83 4.53
C ALA A 29 -6.81 8.26 6.01
N SER A 30 -7.15 7.37 6.93
CA SER A 30 -7.04 7.60 8.39
C SER A 30 -5.71 7.12 8.99
N VAL A 31 -4.91 6.33 8.25
CA VAL A 31 -3.65 5.77 8.74
C VAL A 31 -2.52 6.81 8.64
N PRO A 32 -1.87 7.17 9.75
CA PRO A 32 -0.74 8.10 9.71
C PRO A 32 0.43 7.53 8.88
N ALA A 33 0.92 8.33 7.93
CA ALA A 33 2.08 8.00 7.10
C ALA A 33 3.42 8.31 7.79
N ASP A 34 3.41 8.57 9.10
CA ASP A 34 4.60 8.96 9.85
C ASP A 34 5.75 7.97 9.68
N GLY A 35 6.95 8.52 9.48
CA GLY A 35 8.18 7.75 9.28
C GLY A 35 8.36 7.15 7.89
N LEU A 36 7.41 7.32 6.97
CA LEU A 36 7.53 6.89 5.58
C LEU A 36 7.88 8.08 4.68
N THR A 37 8.66 7.82 3.62
CA THR A 37 8.70 8.75 2.47
C THR A 37 7.39 8.70 1.70
N VAL A 38 7.17 9.67 0.81
CA VAL A 38 6.00 9.68 -0.09
C VAL A 38 5.96 8.41 -0.94
N GLU A 39 7.10 7.99 -1.47
CA GLU A 39 7.22 6.76 -2.26
C GLU A 39 6.89 5.52 -1.42
N GLU A 40 7.42 5.43 -0.20
CA GLU A 40 7.12 4.32 0.71
C GLU A 40 5.64 4.26 1.09
N ALA A 41 5.02 5.41 1.37
CA ALA A 41 3.59 5.50 1.63
C ALA A 41 2.76 5.10 0.40
N PHE A 42 3.18 5.50 -0.80
CA PHE A 42 2.52 5.11 -2.04
C PHE A 42 2.66 3.60 -2.33
N TYR A 43 3.84 3.01 -2.08
CA TYR A 43 4.03 1.56 -2.17
C TYR A 43 3.17 0.81 -1.15
N LEU A 44 3.04 1.33 0.06
CA LEU A 44 2.16 0.76 1.08
C LEU A 44 0.70 0.78 0.62
N TYR A 45 0.23 1.90 0.07
CA TYR A 45 -1.11 2.02 -0.51
C TYR A 45 -1.35 0.97 -1.60
N ILE A 46 -0.46 0.86 -2.59
CA ILE A 46 -0.56 -0.14 -3.67
C ILE A 46 -0.71 -1.55 -3.09
N ARG A 47 0.16 -1.94 -2.16
CA ARG A 47 0.15 -3.30 -1.60
C ARG A 47 -1.09 -3.59 -0.76
N ALA A 48 -1.61 -2.58 -0.05
CA ALA A 48 -2.85 -2.72 0.71
C ALA A 48 -4.06 -2.91 -0.21
N MET A 49 -4.16 -2.12 -1.29
CA MET A 49 -5.23 -2.25 -2.29
C MET A 49 -5.18 -3.57 -3.06
N GLN A 50 -3.97 -4.02 -3.44
CA GLN A 50 -3.77 -5.34 -4.06
C GLN A 50 -4.29 -6.47 -3.16
N TRP A 51 -4.02 -6.38 -1.86
CA TRP A 51 -4.42 -7.41 -0.90
C TRP A 51 -5.92 -7.37 -0.60
N ALA A 52 -6.49 -6.19 -0.37
CA ALA A 52 -7.88 -6.04 0.07
C ALA A 52 -8.89 -6.12 -1.09
N GLU A 53 -8.57 -5.51 -2.23
CA GLU A 53 -9.51 -5.32 -3.35
C GLU A 53 -9.10 -6.07 -4.62
N GLY A 54 -7.89 -6.65 -4.65
CA GLY A 54 -7.39 -7.38 -5.81
C GLY A 54 -6.95 -6.48 -6.96
N ASP A 55 -6.72 -5.20 -6.68
CA ASP A 55 -6.24 -4.23 -7.66
C ASP A 55 -4.93 -4.68 -8.29
N ARG A 56 -4.68 -4.25 -9.53
CA ARG A 56 -3.45 -4.59 -10.26
C ARG A 56 -2.79 -3.32 -10.76
N PHE A 57 -1.59 -3.06 -10.26
CA PHE A 57 -0.83 -1.87 -10.59
C PHE A 57 0.38 -2.22 -11.45
N PHE A 58 0.72 -1.29 -12.33
CA PHE A 58 1.95 -1.32 -13.11
C PHE A 58 2.50 0.10 -13.22
N ARG A 59 3.81 0.23 -13.43
CA ARG A 59 4.43 1.48 -13.85
C ARG A 59 5.03 1.35 -15.23
N TRP A 60 5.01 2.47 -15.95
CA TRP A 60 5.89 2.67 -17.10
C TRP A 60 7.22 3.21 -16.61
N THR A 61 8.29 2.52 -16.96
CA THR A 61 9.65 3.03 -16.76
C THR A 61 10.03 3.99 -17.88
N TYR A 62 11.05 4.84 -17.63
CA TYR A 62 11.54 5.77 -18.64
C TYR A 62 12.06 5.10 -19.93
N ASP A 63 12.48 3.83 -19.85
CA ASP A 63 12.88 3.01 -21.00
C ASP A 63 11.70 2.28 -21.67
N GLY A 64 10.46 2.65 -21.33
CA GLY A 64 9.24 2.16 -21.98
C GLY A 64 8.87 0.74 -21.61
N LYS A 65 9.35 0.22 -20.47
CA LYS A 65 8.97 -1.11 -19.97
C LYS A 65 7.82 -1.01 -18.98
N GLU A 66 6.96 -2.01 -19.03
CA GLU A 66 5.93 -2.24 -18.01
C GLU A 66 6.57 -3.03 -16.86
N GLU A 67 6.51 -2.47 -15.65
CA GLU A 67 6.86 -3.18 -14.42
C GLU A 67 5.61 -3.34 -13.56
N ARG A 68 5.28 -4.59 -13.22
CA ARG A 68 4.13 -4.93 -12.38
C ARG A 68 4.55 -4.95 -10.92
N PHE A 69 3.65 -4.48 -10.06
CA PHE A 69 3.80 -4.52 -8.61
C PHE A 69 3.08 -5.72 -8.00
#